data_AF-A0AAV4V486-F1
#
_entry.id   AF-A0AAV4V486-F1
#
_cell.length_a   1.000
_cell.length_b   1.000
_cell.length_c   1.000
_cell.angle_alpha   90.00
_cell.angle_beta   90.00
_cell.angle_gamma   90.00
#
_symmetry.space_group_name_H-M   'P 1'
#
loop_
_entity.id
_entity.type
_entity.pdbx_description
1 polymer ?
#
loop_
_entity_poly.entity_id
_entity_poly.type
_entity_poly.pdbx_seq_one_letter_code
_entity_poly.pdbx_strand_id
1 'polypeptide(L)'
;MAELELIDDDKLGPREFDETLFEMKNSTINRRIGWKKLPVKLHIDGMRRVVTRRNSYYYGPIENTPYSLVIALPEPYGQYRLAGQIEVKRRTENLQQYFKDDKWRVHPDWVYCESKTKEGDPIITPEDVIRKFIHEAENSQNFKWKSQSTSPPVNDAPLCDKHLVQSLVFDAKATDVDVKKCEKPAMPNQYDDQMMGMHGIVTTFVATRSGLLRFDDHRTDEEKANSTDRPFL
;
A
#
# COMPACT_ATOMS: atom_id res chain seq x y z
N MET A 1 15.72 25.47 -3.04
CA MET A 1 15.55 24.86 -1.71
C MET A 1 14.24 24.10 -1.77
N ALA A 2 14.26 22.77 -1.64
CA ALA A 2 13.04 21.96 -1.67
C ALA A 2 12.34 22.09 -0.31
N GLU A 3 11.12 22.59 -0.29
CA GLU A 3 10.32 22.72 0.93
C GLU A 3 9.76 21.34 1.29
N LEU A 4 10.20 20.79 2.42
CA LEU A 4 9.84 19.44 2.84
C LEU A 4 8.39 19.37 3.36
N GLU A 5 7.88 20.45 3.97
CA GLU A 5 6.55 20.51 4.59
C GLU A 5 5.97 21.93 4.56
N LEU A 6 4.66 22.02 4.27
CA LEU A 6 3.87 23.25 4.26
C LEU A 6 2.88 23.20 5.43
N ILE A 7 2.86 24.24 6.27
CA ILE A 7 1.85 24.36 7.32
C ILE A 7 0.53 24.79 6.70
N ASP A 8 -0.57 24.21 7.19
CA ASP A 8 -1.92 24.68 6.91
C ASP A 8 -2.20 25.93 7.75
N ASP A 9 -1.58 27.04 7.33
CA ASP A 9 -1.86 28.37 7.85
C ASP A 9 -2.35 29.25 6.68
N ASP A 10 -3.38 30.04 6.96
CA ASP A 10 -3.98 31.00 6.03
C ASP A 10 -3.57 32.44 6.36
N LYS A 11 -2.79 32.65 7.42
CA LYS A 11 -2.36 33.97 7.90
C LYS A 11 -1.04 34.43 7.29
N LEU A 12 -0.12 33.50 7.05
CA LEU A 12 1.23 33.79 6.57
C LEU A 12 1.32 33.80 5.05
N GLY A 13 2.21 34.64 4.52
CA GLY A 13 2.46 34.70 3.08
C GLY A 13 3.12 33.42 2.54
N PRO A 14 3.14 33.19 1.22
CA PRO A 14 3.67 31.95 0.60
C PRO A 14 5.15 31.63 0.88
N ARG A 15 5.91 32.52 1.51
CA ARG A 15 7.34 32.35 1.84
C ARG A 15 7.65 32.62 3.31
N GLU A 16 6.62 32.74 4.13
CA GLU A 16 6.76 32.96 5.55
C GLU A 16 6.54 31.63 6.26
N PHE A 17 7.60 31.13 6.92
CA PHE A 17 7.50 29.90 7.69
C PHE A 17 6.77 30.17 9.00
N ASP A 18 5.80 29.32 9.29
CA ASP A 18 5.19 29.24 10.59
C ASP A 18 6.26 29.04 11.69
N GLU A 19 6.12 29.80 12.78
CA GLU A 19 7.09 29.82 13.88
C GLU A 19 7.26 28.42 14.50
N THR A 20 6.18 27.65 14.59
CA THR A 20 6.22 26.32 15.19
C THR A 20 6.94 25.29 14.32
N LEU A 21 6.85 25.43 12.98
CA LEU A 21 7.67 24.66 12.05
C LEU A 21 9.14 25.06 12.17
N PHE A 22 9.43 26.35 12.31
CA PHE A 22 10.80 26.86 12.47
C PHE A 22 11.44 26.36 13.77
N GLU A 23 10.73 26.42 14.90
CA GLU A 23 11.15 25.86 16.18
C GLU A 23 11.51 24.38 16.09
N MET A 24 10.67 23.59 15.41
CA MET A 24 10.89 22.16 15.21
C MET A 24 12.14 21.91 14.37
N LYS A 25 12.31 22.63 13.26
CA LYS A 25 13.51 22.57 12.41
C LYS A 25 14.76 22.91 13.22
N ASN A 26 14.74 24.01 13.97
CA ASN A 26 15.86 24.43 14.80
C ASN A 26 16.20 23.39 15.88
N SER A 27 15.19 22.77 16.50
CA SER A 27 15.39 21.70 17.48
C SER A 27 16.03 20.45 16.84
N THR A 28 15.62 20.11 15.63
CA THR A 28 16.15 18.97 14.86
C THR A 28 17.61 19.22 14.45
N ILE A 29 17.94 20.43 13.99
CA ILE A 29 19.30 20.86 13.64
C ILE A 29 20.21 20.82 14.88
N ASN A 30 19.71 21.31 16.02
CA ASN A 30 20.44 21.29 17.29
C ASN A 30 20.44 19.92 17.97
N ARG A 31 20.05 18.85 17.27
CA ARG A 31 20.13 17.46 17.75
C ARG A 31 19.36 17.23 19.05
N ARG A 32 18.27 17.98 19.27
CA ARG A 32 17.39 17.81 20.44
C ARG A 32 16.37 16.71 20.17
N ILE A 33 15.98 16.01 21.23
CA ILE A 33 14.87 15.05 21.19
C ILE A 33 13.59 15.82 21.51
N GLY A 34 12.52 15.57 20.76
CA GLY A 34 11.24 16.20 21.02
C GLY A 34 10.12 15.71 20.13
N TRP A 35 8.97 16.33 20.30
CA TRP A 35 7.80 16.09 19.48
C TRP A 35 7.00 17.39 19.29
N LYS A 36 6.27 17.49 18.18
CA LYS A 36 5.39 18.62 17.87
C LYS A 36 4.22 18.13 17.03
N LYS A 37 3.05 18.75 17.17
CA LYS A 37 1.89 18.50 16.31
C LYS A 37 1.67 19.69 15.40
N LEU A 38 1.59 19.45 14.11
CA LEU A 38 1.46 20.50 13.11
C LEU A 38 0.33 20.16 12.13
N PRO A 39 -0.56 21.11 11.81
CA PRO A 39 -1.47 20.98 10.68
C PRO A 39 -0.69 21.26 9.39
N VAL A 40 -0.72 20.36 8.43
CA VAL A 40 0.08 20.43 7.21
C VAL A 40 -0.76 20.31 5.95
N LYS A 41 -0.33 21.03 4.90
CA LYS A 41 -0.80 20.91 3.52
C LYS A 41 0.13 19.94 2.78
N LEU A 42 -0.43 18.86 2.25
CA LEU A 42 0.29 17.87 1.45
C LEU A 42 -0.24 17.87 0.03
N HIS A 43 0.68 17.87 -0.93
CA HIS A 43 0.34 17.64 -2.32
C HIS A 43 0.31 16.13 -2.60
N ILE A 44 -0.67 15.70 -3.39
CA ILE A 44 -0.74 14.35 -3.91
C ILE A 44 -0.90 14.41 -5.43
N ASP A 45 -0.65 13.28 -6.10
CA ASP A 45 -0.89 13.15 -7.54
C ASP A 45 -0.12 14.18 -8.38
N GLY A 46 1.19 14.31 -8.11
CA GLY A 46 2.07 15.22 -8.86
C GLY A 46 1.66 16.69 -8.78
N MET A 47 1.36 17.21 -7.57
CA MET A 47 0.92 18.60 -7.32
C MET A 47 -0.49 18.96 -7.83
N ARG A 48 -1.30 17.99 -8.28
CA ARG A 48 -2.65 18.26 -8.82
C ARG A 48 -3.70 18.44 -7.74
N ARG A 49 -3.49 17.87 -6.56
CA ARG A 49 -4.44 17.87 -5.46
C ARG A 49 -3.72 18.20 -4.15
N VAL A 50 -4.41 18.88 -3.26
CA VAL A 50 -3.92 19.25 -1.92
C VAL A 50 -4.85 18.67 -0.87
N VAL A 51 -4.25 18.08 0.18
CA VAL A 51 -4.97 17.58 1.36
C VAL A 51 -4.37 18.23 2.59
N THR A 52 -5.23 18.68 3.49
CA THR A 52 -4.84 19.16 4.82
C THR A 52 -4.99 18.03 5.83
N ARG A 53 -3.98 17.83 6.68
CA ARG A 53 -4.04 16.85 7.78
C ARG A 53 -3.18 17.28 8.96
N ARG A 54 -3.46 16.73 10.14
CA ARG A 54 -2.60 16.90 11.32
C ARG A 54 -1.58 15.78 11.40
N ASN A 55 -0.32 16.12 11.53
CA ASN A 55 0.77 15.18 11.76
C ASN A 55 1.37 15.39 13.16
N SER A 56 1.66 14.29 13.84
CA SER A 56 2.52 14.24 15.01
C SER A 56 3.95 13.93 14.60
N TYR A 57 4.85 14.86 14.84
CA TYR A 57 6.27 14.76 14.56
C TYR A 57 7.02 14.30 15.79
N TYR A 58 7.89 13.32 15.61
CA TYR A 58 8.85 12.86 16.61
C TYR A 58 10.24 12.97 16.01
N TYR A 59 11.16 13.61 16.72
CA TYR A 59 12.50 13.86 16.20
C TYR A 59 13.57 13.63 17.26
N GLY A 60 14.75 13.23 16.80
CA GLY A 60 15.91 12.98 17.66
C GLY A 60 17.19 12.71 16.84
N PRO A 61 18.35 12.74 17.50
CA PRO A 61 19.63 12.51 16.83
C PRO A 61 19.84 11.03 16.48
N ILE A 62 20.62 10.78 15.43
CA ILE A 62 21.22 9.47 15.17
C ILE A 62 22.61 9.46 15.80
N GLU A 63 22.85 8.51 16.70
CA GLU A 63 24.11 8.39 17.43
C GLU A 63 25.32 8.25 16.50
N ASN A 64 26.44 8.86 16.88
CA ASN A 64 27.69 8.87 16.11
C ASN A 64 27.59 9.46 14.69
N THR A 65 26.53 10.22 14.38
CA THR A 65 26.39 10.94 13.11
C THR A 65 25.93 12.38 13.34
N PRO A 66 26.17 13.29 12.37
CA PRO A 66 25.60 14.64 12.42
C PRO A 66 24.11 14.69 12.04
N TYR A 67 23.48 13.56 11.73
CA TYR A 67 22.11 13.50 11.27
C TYR A 67 21.11 13.39 12.42
N SER A 68 19.90 13.93 12.19
CA SER A 68 18.72 13.76 13.04
C SER A 68 17.63 13.08 12.22
N LEU A 69 16.89 12.16 12.85
CA LEU A 69 15.74 11.50 12.26
C LEU A 69 14.46 12.23 12.68
N VAL A 70 13.54 12.43 11.74
CA VAL A 70 12.19 12.95 12.00
C VAL A 70 11.17 11.95 11.46
N ILE A 71 10.18 11.60 12.27
CA ILE A 71 9.08 10.69 11.91
C ILE A 71 7.78 11.48 12.01
N ALA A 72 7.01 11.50 10.91
CA ALA A 72 5.70 12.13 10.85
C ALA A 72 4.60 11.07 10.88
N LEU A 73 3.74 11.08 11.90
CA LEU A 73 2.59 10.18 12.04
C LEU A 73 1.28 10.95 11.83
N PRO A 74 0.47 10.61 10.82
CA PRO A 74 -0.82 11.29 10.61
C PRO A 74 -1.82 10.95 11.72
N GLU A 75 -2.64 11.93 12.13
CA GLU A 75 -3.74 11.73 13.06
C GLU A 75 -5.09 11.58 12.31
N PRO A 76 -6.05 10.80 12.84
CA PRO A 76 -5.95 9.92 14.01
C PRO A 76 -5.39 8.52 13.71
N TYR A 77 -5.24 8.16 12.42
CA TYR A 77 -5.07 6.78 11.99
C TYR A 77 -3.62 6.27 11.98
N GLY A 78 -2.62 7.13 12.17
CA GLY A 78 -1.19 6.76 12.11
C GLY A 78 -0.59 6.25 13.42
N GLN A 79 -1.31 6.33 14.54
CA GLN A 79 -0.81 5.90 15.86
C GLN A 79 -0.91 4.39 16.07
N TYR A 80 -1.84 3.73 15.39
CA TYR A 80 -2.10 2.31 15.52
C TYR A 80 -1.94 1.62 14.16
N ARG A 81 -1.38 0.43 14.18
CA ARG A 81 -1.27 -0.44 13.00
C ARG A 81 -1.99 -1.76 13.28
N LEU A 82 -2.95 -2.12 12.44
CA LEU A 82 -3.52 -3.46 12.46
C LEU A 82 -2.43 -4.47 12.11
N ALA A 83 -2.37 -5.64 12.76
CA ALA A 83 -1.43 -6.70 12.41
C ALA A 83 -2.19 -7.97 12.02
N GLY A 84 -2.79 -7.97 10.82
CA GLY A 84 -3.38 -9.16 10.20
C GLY A 84 -2.34 -9.91 9.38
N GLN A 85 -2.14 -11.20 9.69
CA GLN A 85 -1.19 -12.09 9.03
C GLN A 85 -1.74 -13.51 8.98
N ILE A 86 -1.46 -14.25 7.90
CA ILE A 86 -1.72 -15.68 7.78
C ILE A 86 -0.38 -16.42 7.67
N GLU A 87 -0.17 -17.45 8.50
CA GLU A 87 1.08 -18.22 8.48
C GLU A 87 1.17 -19.12 7.24
N VAL A 88 2.04 -18.71 6.31
CA VAL A 88 2.25 -19.33 5.00
C VAL A 88 2.99 -20.68 5.07
N LYS A 89 3.81 -20.98 6.10
CA LYS A 89 4.50 -22.29 6.16
C LYS A 89 3.67 -23.43 6.73
N ARG A 90 2.67 -23.11 7.56
CA ARG A 90 1.82 -24.07 8.29
C ARG A 90 0.36 -23.94 7.87
N ARG A 91 0.14 -23.81 6.56
CA ARG A 91 -1.19 -23.49 6.02
C ARG A 91 -2.14 -24.66 6.19
N THR A 92 -3.40 -24.33 6.42
CA THR A 92 -4.54 -25.27 6.45
C THR A 92 -5.41 -25.17 5.20
N GLU A 93 -5.19 -24.15 4.36
CA GLU A 93 -6.02 -23.79 3.21
C GLU A 93 -5.15 -23.56 1.97
N ASN A 94 -5.77 -23.74 0.80
CA ASN A 94 -5.18 -23.44 -0.51
C ASN A 94 -5.15 -21.92 -0.72
N LEU A 95 -3.97 -21.33 -0.94
CA LEU A 95 -3.81 -19.90 -1.18
C LEU A 95 -4.06 -19.51 -2.63
N GLN A 96 -3.85 -20.40 -3.60
CA GLN A 96 -4.13 -20.11 -5.01
C GLN A 96 -5.58 -19.67 -5.22
N GLN A 97 -6.52 -20.14 -4.38
CA GLN A 97 -7.93 -19.76 -4.47
C GLN A 97 -8.14 -18.24 -4.38
N TYR A 98 -7.29 -17.53 -3.63
CA TYR A 98 -7.38 -16.09 -3.44
C TYR A 98 -6.77 -15.31 -4.61
N PHE A 99 -5.96 -15.93 -5.47
CA PHE A 99 -5.23 -15.26 -6.56
C PHE A 99 -5.51 -15.89 -7.93
N LYS A 100 -6.64 -16.60 -8.06
CA LYS A 100 -7.00 -17.40 -9.24
C LYS A 100 -7.32 -16.59 -10.50
N ASP A 101 -7.86 -15.38 -10.33
CA ASP A 101 -8.22 -14.49 -11.44
C ASP A 101 -7.16 -13.41 -11.66
N ASP A 102 -7.42 -12.51 -12.62
CA ASP A 102 -6.59 -11.34 -12.93
C ASP A 102 -7.20 -10.03 -12.37
N LYS A 103 -8.19 -10.14 -11.49
CA LYS A 103 -8.95 -9.04 -10.88
C LYS A 103 -8.26 -8.47 -9.63
N TRP A 104 -6.93 -8.52 -9.62
CA TRP A 104 -6.11 -7.99 -8.55
C TRP A 104 -4.77 -7.47 -9.06
N ARG A 105 -4.21 -6.52 -8.33
CA ARG A 105 -2.85 -5.99 -8.51
C ARG A 105 -2.16 -5.90 -7.15
N VAL A 106 -0.84 -5.77 -7.18
CA VAL A 106 -0.06 -5.42 -5.99
C VAL A 106 0.69 -4.12 -6.21
N HIS A 107 1.06 -3.45 -5.12
CA HIS A 107 1.77 -2.17 -5.20
C HIS A 107 3.06 -2.31 -6.05
N PRO A 108 3.23 -1.47 -7.10
CA PRO A 108 4.28 -1.67 -8.10
C PRO A 108 5.70 -1.55 -7.52
N ASP A 109 5.89 -0.65 -6.55
CA ASP A 109 7.21 -0.40 -5.95
C ASP A 109 7.56 -1.33 -4.78
N TRP A 110 6.67 -2.23 -4.36
CA TRP A 110 6.88 -3.05 -3.17
C TRP A 110 7.55 -4.38 -3.51
N VAL A 111 8.60 -4.74 -2.76
CA VAL A 111 9.36 -5.98 -2.97
C VAL A 111 8.89 -7.06 -1.99
N TYR A 112 7.92 -7.88 -2.42
CA TYR A 112 7.40 -8.99 -1.61
C TYR A 112 8.38 -10.16 -1.53
N CYS A 113 8.92 -10.56 -2.68
CA CYS A 113 9.92 -11.60 -2.81
C CYS A 113 10.97 -11.20 -3.84
N GLU A 114 12.20 -11.59 -3.59
CA GLU A 114 13.34 -11.31 -4.45
C GLU A 114 13.94 -12.63 -4.92
N SER A 115 14.00 -12.81 -6.24
CA SER A 115 14.70 -13.92 -6.90
C SER A 115 15.93 -13.37 -7.62
N LYS A 116 16.94 -14.22 -7.85
CA LYS A 116 18.03 -13.87 -8.75
C LYS A 116 17.49 -13.83 -10.17
N THR A 117 17.31 -12.64 -10.72
CA THR A 117 17.04 -12.42 -12.15
C THR A 117 18.37 -12.38 -12.88
N LYS A 118 18.53 -13.22 -13.91
CA LYS A 118 19.72 -13.23 -14.78
C LYS A 118 19.52 -12.25 -15.93
N GLU A 119 20.64 -11.80 -16.49
CA GLU A 119 20.63 -10.99 -17.70
C GLU A 119 19.99 -11.77 -18.86
N GLY A 120 18.92 -11.23 -19.45
CA GLY A 120 18.12 -11.90 -20.50
C GLY A 120 16.84 -12.58 -20.01
N ASP A 121 16.58 -12.59 -18.70
CA ASP A 121 15.27 -13.03 -18.19
C ASP A 121 14.16 -12.03 -18.61
N PRO A 122 12.93 -12.52 -18.84
CA PRO A 122 11.79 -11.65 -19.14
C PRO A 122 11.52 -10.66 -17.99
N ILE A 123 10.95 -9.50 -18.32
CA ILE A 123 10.48 -8.54 -17.31
C ILE A 123 9.42 -9.23 -16.46
N ILE A 124 9.68 -9.36 -15.16
CA ILE A 124 8.79 -10.00 -14.19
C ILE A 124 7.95 -8.91 -13.53
N THR A 125 6.63 -9.01 -13.63
CA THR A 125 5.73 -8.08 -12.94
C THR A 125 5.66 -8.39 -11.44
N PRO A 126 5.31 -7.43 -10.58
CA PRO A 126 5.05 -7.68 -9.16
C PRO A 126 4.02 -8.81 -8.94
N GLU A 127 2.99 -8.89 -9.79
CA GLU A 127 1.98 -9.93 -9.79
C GLU A 127 2.59 -11.32 -10.10
N ASP A 128 3.48 -11.40 -11.09
CA ASP A 128 4.17 -12.65 -11.45
C ASP A 128 5.03 -13.15 -10.28
N VAL A 129 5.70 -12.24 -9.56
CA VAL A 129 6.46 -12.57 -8.35
C VAL A 129 5.56 -13.22 -7.30
N ILE A 130 4.35 -12.68 -7.09
CA ILE A 130 3.38 -13.24 -6.15
C ILE A 130 2.86 -14.60 -6.62
N ARG A 131 2.52 -14.74 -7.90
CA ARG A 131 2.04 -16.02 -8.48
C ARG A 131 3.10 -17.11 -8.32
N LYS A 132 4.36 -16.81 -8.66
CA LYS A 132 5.50 -17.72 -8.49
C LYS A 132 5.69 -18.11 -7.03
N PHE A 133 5.65 -17.14 -6.12
CA PHE A 133 5.75 -17.38 -4.69
C PHE A 133 4.65 -18.31 -4.17
N ILE A 134 3.39 -18.06 -4.54
CA ILE A 134 2.25 -18.90 -4.12
C ILE A 134 2.44 -20.34 -4.59
N HIS A 135 2.80 -20.51 -5.86
CA HIS A 135 3.07 -21.82 -6.45
C HIS A 135 4.19 -22.58 -5.72
N GLU A 136 5.34 -21.94 -5.47
CA GLU A 136 6.45 -22.55 -4.74
C GLU A 136 6.09 -22.87 -3.29
N ALA A 137 5.37 -21.96 -2.64
CA ALA A 137 4.98 -22.14 -1.26
C ALA A 137 3.95 -23.28 -1.09
N GLU A 138 3.14 -23.60 -2.11
CA GLU A 138 2.17 -24.70 -2.08
C GLU A 138 2.79 -26.05 -2.45
N ASN A 139 3.64 -26.06 -3.48
CA ASN A 139 4.11 -27.31 -4.05
C ASN A 139 5.40 -27.83 -3.42
N SER A 140 6.33 -26.93 -3.05
CA SER A 140 7.68 -27.34 -2.66
C SER A 140 8.21 -26.67 -1.39
N GLN A 141 7.50 -25.66 -0.86
CA GLN A 141 7.97 -24.77 0.21
C GLN A 141 9.38 -24.21 -0.05
N ASN A 142 9.76 -24.08 -1.32
CA ASN A 142 11.10 -23.70 -1.75
C ASN A 142 11.29 -22.17 -1.72
N PHE A 143 11.17 -21.56 -0.53
CA PHE A 143 11.42 -20.14 -0.32
C PHE A 143 11.97 -19.89 1.08
N LYS A 144 12.64 -18.75 1.27
CA LYS A 144 13.18 -18.34 2.57
C LYS A 144 12.65 -16.98 2.99
N TRP A 145 12.45 -16.81 4.29
CA TRP A 145 12.15 -15.49 4.84
C TRP A 145 13.42 -14.65 4.85
N LYS A 146 13.32 -13.39 4.41
CA LYS A 146 14.36 -12.38 4.58
C LYS A 146 14.68 -12.28 6.08
N SER A 147 15.94 -12.46 6.43
CA SER A 147 16.43 -12.19 7.76
C SER A 147 16.96 -10.75 7.82
N GLN A 148 17.23 -10.26 9.03
CA GLN A 148 17.92 -8.98 9.21
C GLN A 148 19.41 -9.04 8.79
N SER A 149 19.90 -10.21 8.34
CA SER A 149 21.27 -10.36 7.88
C SER A 149 21.45 -9.67 6.53
N THR A 150 22.52 -8.89 6.42
CA THR A 150 23.00 -8.30 5.16
C THR A 150 23.81 -9.28 4.33
N SER A 151 24.04 -10.51 4.80
CA SER A 151 24.77 -11.52 4.04
C SER A 151 23.96 -11.95 2.80
N PRO A 152 24.57 -11.97 1.61
CA PRO A 152 23.87 -12.39 0.41
C PRO A 152 23.41 -13.85 0.53
N PRO A 153 22.19 -14.18 0.06
CA PRO A 153 21.70 -15.55 0.10
C PRO A 153 22.58 -16.47 -0.75
N VAL A 154 23.07 -17.54 -0.11
CA VAL A 154 23.88 -18.57 -0.78
C VAL A 154 23.05 -19.43 -1.74
N ASN A 155 21.72 -19.50 -1.54
CA ASN A 155 20.83 -20.35 -2.34
C ASN A 155 20.05 -19.56 -3.40
N ASP A 156 19.59 -20.26 -4.44
CA ASP A 156 18.75 -19.72 -5.51
C ASP A 156 17.25 -19.65 -5.15
N ALA A 157 16.87 -20.07 -3.94
CA ALA A 157 15.50 -19.96 -3.47
C ALA A 157 15.14 -18.47 -3.23
N PRO A 158 13.91 -18.03 -3.59
CA PRO A 158 13.50 -16.65 -3.39
C PRO A 158 13.51 -16.26 -1.91
N LEU A 159 13.94 -15.02 -1.69
CA LEU A 159 13.92 -14.35 -0.40
C LEU A 159 12.69 -13.47 -0.28
N CYS A 160 11.78 -13.82 0.62
CA CYS A 160 10.51 -13.12 0.81
C CYS A 160 10.45 -12.36 2.13
N ASP A 161 9.85 -11.16 2.13
CA ASP A 161 9.53 -10.47 3.36
C ASP A 161 8.36 -11.17 4.05
N LYS A 162 8.61 -11.70 5.27
CA LYS A 162 7.61 -12.46 6.02
C LYS A 162 6.37 -11.63 6.31
N HIS A 163 6.55 -10.42 6.84
CA HIS A 163 5.42 -9.63 7.30
C HIS A 163 4.56 -9.16 6.13
N LEU A 164 5.21 -8.75 5.04
CA LEU A 164 4.54 -8.22 3.86
C LEU A 164 3.72 -9.30 3.18
N VAL A 165 4.33 -10.46 2.90
CA VAL A 165 3.65 -11.59 2.26
C VAL A 165 2.51 -12.14 3.11
N GLN A 166 2.72 -12.33 4.42
CA GLN A 166 1.65 -12.86 5.28
C GLN A 166 0.50 -11.86 5.44
N SER A 167 0.78 -10.56 5.41
CA SER A 167 -0.27 -9.52 5.38
C SER A 167 -1.02 -9.52 4.05
N LEU A 168 -0.32 -9.72 2.93
CA LEU A 168 -0.92 -9.82 1.60
C LEU A 168 -1.91 -10.97 1.52
N VAL A 169 -1.52 -12.16 2.01
CA VAL A 169 -2.40 -13.33 2.04
C VAL A 169 -3.61 -13.10 2.95
N PHE A 170 -3.41 -12.45 4.10
CA PHE A 170 -4.51 -12.07 5.00
C PHE A 170 -5.50 -11.14 4.31
N ASP A 171 -5.02 -10.05 3.72
CA ASP A 171 -5.85 -9.07 3.02
C ASP A 171 -6.54 -9.72 1.80
N ALA A 172 -5.85 -10.62 1.08
CA ALA A 172 -6.42 -11.37 -0.04
C ALA A 172 -7.58 -12.27 0.38
N LYS A 173 -7.48 -12.95 1.53
CA LYS A 173 -8.58 -13.73 2.12
C LYS A 173 -9.71 -12.83 2.58
N ALA A 174 -9.40 -11.74 3.28
CA ALA A 174 -10.41 -10.83 3.82
C ALA A 174 -11.22 -10.12 2.72
N THR A 175 -10.62 -9.94 1.54
CA THR A 175 -11.23 -9.29 0.37
C THR A 175 -11.72 -10.29 -0.68
N ASP A 176 -11.56 -11.60 -0.46
CA ASP A 176 -12.19 -12.65 -1.27
C ASP A 176 -13.66 -12.77 -0.90
N VAL A 177 -14.41 -11.74 -1.24
CA VAL A 177 -15.83 -11.61 -0.94
C VAL A 177 -16.60 -11.69 -2.25
N ASP A 178 -17.70 -12.43 -2.23
CA ASP A 178 -18.64 -12.48 -3.32
C ASP A 178 -19.37 -11.13 -3.41
N VAL A 179 -18.87 -10.23 -4.27
CA VAL A 179 -19.38 -8.87 -4.45
C VAL A 179 -20.90 -8.89 -4.69
N LYS A 180 -21.40 -9.87 -5.46
CA LYS A 180 -22.83 -10.06 -5.75
C LYS A 180 -23.68 -10.37 -4.52
N LYS A 181 -23.08 -10.89 -3.44
CA LYS A 181 -23.75 -11.11 -2.15
C LYS A 181 -23.72 -9.87 -1.27
N CYS A 182 -22.67 -9.05 -1.37
CA CYS A 182 -22.58 -7.77 -0.66
C CYS A 182 -23.48 -6.70 -1.28
N GLU A 183 -23.72 -6.80 -2.58
CA GLU A 183 -24.52 -5.89 -3.39
C GLU A 183 -26.03 -5.96 -3.14
N LYS A 184 -26.52 -6.89 -2.32
CA LYS A 184 -27.94 -6.96 -1.94
C LYS A 184 -28.16 -6.27 -0.60
N PRO A 185 -28.30 -4.94 -0.53
CA PRO A 185 -28.94 -4.35 0.63
C PRO A 185 -30.35 -4.94 0.73
N ALA A 186 -30.86 -5.13 1.95
CA ALA A 186 -32.26 -5.52 2.17
C ALA A 186 -33.18 -4.35 1.79
N MET A 187 -33.24 -4.02 0.50
CA MET A 187 -34.10 -3.00 -0.08
C MET A 187 -35.28 -3.69 -0.77
N PRO A 188 -36.47 -3.08 -0.79
CA PRO A 188 -37.62 -3.65 -1.49
C PRO A 188 -37.26 -3.92 -2.95
N ASN A 189 -37.59 -5.12 -3.45
CA ASN A 189 -37.26 -5.73 -4.76
C ASN A 189 -37.46 -4.86 -6.03
N GLN A 190 -37.93 -3.62 -5.91
CA GLN A 190 -38.23 -2.72 -7.01
C GLN A 190 -37.05 -1.80 -7.40
N TYR A 191 -36.03 -1.67 -6.55
CA TYR A 191 -34.91 -0.73 -6.75
C TYR A 191 -33.55 -1.40 -7.08
N ASP A 192 -33.48 -2.73 -7.01
CA ASP A 192 -32.21 -3.49 -7.02
C ASP A 192 -31.56 -3.50 -8.42
N ASP A 193 -32.30 -3.89 -9.46
CA ASP A 193 -31.80 -3.87 -10.85
C ASP A 193 -31.68 -2.44 -11.41
N GLN A 194 -32.50 -1.52 -10.90
CA GLN A 194 -32.58 -0.18 -11.46
C GLN A 194 -31.40 0.69 -10.99
N MET A 195 -30.94 0.62 -9.74
CA MET A 195 -29.86 1.50 -9.29
C MET A 195 -28.49 1.18 -9.93
N MET A 196 -28.14 -0.10 -10.06
CA MET A 196 -26.91 -0.50 -10.74
C MET A 196 -26.96 -0.23 -12.25
N GLY A 197 -28.11 -0.47 -12.88
CA GLY A 197 -28.32 -0.14 -14.29
C GLY A 197 -28.44 1.36 -14.57
N MET A 198 -28.88 2.18 -13.60
CA MET A 198 -29.14 3.63 -13.82
C MET A 198 -27.97 4.56 -13.45
N HIS A 199 -26.98 4.14 -12.66
CA HIS A 199 -25.95 5.05 -12.13
C HIS A 199 -24.51 4.78 -12.63
N GLY A 200 -24.33 4.11 -13.78
CA GLY A 200 -23.06 4.14 -14.53
C GLY A 200 -21.81 3.72 -13.75
N ILE A 201 -21.95 2.86 -12.73
CA ILE A 201 -20.80 2.33 -11.98
C ILE A 201 -20.06 1.39 -12.93
N VAL A 202 -18.92 1.84 -13.43
CA VAL A 202 -18.08 1.07 -14.36
C VAL A 202 -17.07 0.17 -13.64
N THR A 203 -16.60 0.57 -12.46
CA THR A 203 -15.58 -0.18 -11.72
C THR A 203 -15.76 -0.02 -10.22
N THR A 204 -15.64 -1.11 -9.47
CA THR A 204 -15.54 -1.12 -8.01
C THR A 204 -14.19 -1.68 -7.60
N PHE A 205 -13.55 -1.13 -6.56
CA PHE A 205 -12.26 -1.64 -6.11
C PHE A 205 -12.07 -1.50 -4.60
N VAL A 206 -11.18 -2.32 -4.05
CA VAL A 206 -10.72 -2.28 -2.66
C VAL A 206 -9.20 -2.33 -2.68
N ALA A 207 -8.57 -1.27 -2.17
CA ALA A 207 -7.13 -1.21 -1.94
C ALA A 207 -6.85 -1.43 -0.45
N THR A 208 -5.90 -2.31 -0.13
CA THR A 208 -5.56 -2.68 1.24
C THR A 208 -4.17 -2.20 1.63
N ARG A 209 -3.91 -2.19 2.94
CA ARG A 209 -2.62 -1.78 3.52
C ARG A 209 -1.45 -2.69 3.16
N SER A 210 -1.71 -3.93 2.74
CA SER A 210 -0.68 -4.85 2.26
C SER A 210 -0.25 -4.56 0.83
N GLY A 211 -0.80 -3.53 0.19
CA GLY A 211 -0.56 -3.21 -1.20
C GLY A 211 -1.40 -4.02 -2.18
N LEU A 212 -2.39 -4.80 -1.70
CA LEU A 212 -3.33 -5.51 -2.57
C LEU A 212 -4.37 -4.51 -3.08
N LEU A 213 -4.61 -4.53 -4.39
CA LEU A 213 -5.77 -3.91 -5.01
C LEU A 213 -6.62 -5.04 -5.59
N ARG A 214 -7.89 -5.14 -5.22
CA ARG A 214 -8.88 -5.96 -5.92
C ARG A 214 -9.86 -5.06 -6.63
N PHE A 215 -10.30 -5.45 -7.82
CA PHE A 215 -11.26 -4.66 -8.58
C PHE A 215 -12.22 -5.55 -9.36
N ASP A 216 -13.44 -5.04 -9.55
CA ASP A 216 -14.41 -5.59 -10.50
C ASP A 216 -14.76 -4.52 -11.53
N ASP A 217 -14.83 -4.94 -12.79
CA ASP A 217 -15.15 -4.10 -13.94
C ASP A 217 -16.53 -4.52 -14.45
N HIS A 218 -17.50 -3.64 -14.22
CA HIS A 218 -18.92 -3.84 -14.46
C HIS A 218 -19.33 -3.47 -15.89
N ARG A 219 -18.40 -2.97 -16.70
CA ARG A 219 -18.65 -2.70 -18.13
C ARG A 219 -18.97 -3.99 -18.87
N THR A 220 -19.79 -3.86 -19.91
CA THR A 220 -20.07 -4.94 -20.85
C THR A 220 -18.80 -5.36 -21.61
N ASP A 221 -18.76 -6.58 -22.13
CA ASP A 221 -17.61 -7.06 -22.90
C ASP A 221 -17.37 -6.21 -24.16
N GLU A 222 -18.44 -5.66 -24.75
CA GLU A 222 -18.39 -4.72 -25.87
C GLU A 222 -17.72 -3.39 -25.48
N GLU A 223 -18.08 -2.82 -24.34
CA GLU A 223 -17.45 -1.60 -23.80
C GLU A 223 -15.98 -1.83 -23.44
N LYS A 224 -15.65 -2.99 -22.87
CA LYS A 224 -14.27 -3.38 -22.56
C LYS A 224 -13.43 -3.54 -23.82
N ALA A 225 -13.98 -4.13 -24.87
CA ALA A 225 -13.29 -4.32 -26.15
C ALA A 225 -13.06 -3.00 -26.89
N ASN A 226 -14.00 -2.05 -26.77
CA ASN A 226 -13.92 -0.74 -27.43
C ASN A 226 -13.13 0.31 -26.63
N SER A 227 -12.86 0.06 -25.35
CA SER A 227 -12.13 0.96 -24.46
C SER A 227 -10.63 0.70 -24.51
N THR A 228 -9.83 1.75 -24.75
CA THR A 228 -8.37 1.71 -24.54
C THR A 228 -8.00 1.76 -23.05
N ASP A 229 -8.91 2.26 -22.21
CA ASP A 229 -8.72 2.33 -20.76
C ASP A 229 -8.89 0.95 -20.13
N ARG A 230 -7.77 0.44 -19.63
CA ARG A 230 -7.72 -0.73 -18.76
C ARG A 230 -7.55 -0.24 -17.33
N PRO A 231 -8.57 -0.40 -16.46
CA PRO A 231 -8.49 0.09 -15.09
C PRO A 231 -7.31 -0.59 -14.38
N PHE A 232 -6.45 0.22 -13.76
CA PHE A 232 -5.33 -0.22 -12.92
C PHE A 232 -4.25 -1.05 -13.66
N LEU A 233 -4.00 -0.74 -14.93
CA LEU A 233 -2.92 -1.27 -15.77
C LEU A 233 -1.90 -0.19 -16.14
#